data_AF-A0A428ZNQ2-F1
#
_entry.id   AF-A0A428ZNQ2-F1
#
_cell.length_a   1.000
_cell.length_b   1.000
_cell.length_c   1.000
_cell.angle_alpha   90.00
_cell.angle_beta   90.00
_cell.angle_gamma   90.00
#
_symmetry.space_group_name_H-M   'P 1'
#
loop_
_entity.id
_entity.type
_entity.pdbx_description
1 polymer ?
#
loop_
_entity_poly.entity_id
_entity_poly.type
_entity_poly.pdbx_seq_one_letter_code
_entity_poly.pdbx_strand_id
1 'polypeptide(L)'
;MHIVDLASRPDLADAALDLGDVGGQFIYAGMSGKIITAERFLRHWGRYFLIALENDVPIARTLSVPLAFPADDRPELPDHGWDEAIQWAAQDTMDGRAPNALCALEVVIDPKHRGRHLSAEMLKALKARAQETGLSRLIVSVRPIGKEDEPKTPMAEYVNRRRADGLFADRWLRTHERLGAKMIKICPFAVTISGSFADWREWAGVELVDGDNLFPGGIAPIIASVERDYGVYVEPNVWMEHPM
;
A
#
# COMPACT_ATOMS: atom_id res chain seq x y z
N MET A 1 16.10 -9.08 -16.04
CA MET A 1 15.58 -8.73 -14.71
C MET A 1 15.66 -9.94 -13.81
N HIS A 2 16.11 -9.78 -12.57
CA HIS A 2 16.03 -10.80 -11.52
C HIS A 2 15.53 -10.14 -10.23
N ILE A 3 14.97 -10.93 -9.31
CA ILE A 3 14.38 -10.43 -8.06
C ILE A 3 15.16 -11.01 -6.88
N VAL A 4 15.53 -10.14 -5.95
CA VAL A 4 16.20 -10.47 -4.69
C VAL A 4 15.34 -10.01 -3.51
N ASP A 5 15.69 -10.45 -2.30
CA ASP A 5 15.10 -9.93 -1.07
C ASP A 5 16.12 -9.15 -0.23
N LEU A 6 15.62 -8.22 0.59
CA LEU A 6 16.46 -7.35 1.40
C LEU A 6 17.31 -8.12 2.41
N ALA A 7 16.87 -9.29 2.89
CA ALA A 7 17.67 -10.11 3.80
C ALA A 7 18.94 -10.67 3.11
N SER A 8 18.85 -10.97 1.81
CA SER A 8 19.99 -11.42 0.99
C SER A 8 20.89 -10.29 0.47
N ARG A 9 20.32 -9.09 0.29
CA ARG A 9 20.99 -7.91 -0.29
C ARG A 9 20.67 -6.65 0.52
N PRO A 10 21.14 -6.55 1.79
CA PRO A 10 20.88 -5.38 2.64
C PRO A 10 21.49 -4.09 2.09
N ASP A 11 22.53 -4.22 1.25
CA ASP A 11 23.20 -3.11 0.56
C ASP A 11 22.29 -2.34 -0.41
N LEU A 12 21.15 -2.92 -0.81
CA LEU A 12 20.21 -2.30 -1.74
C LEU A 12 19.09 -1.51 -1.08
N ALA A 13 19.05 -1.43 0.26
CA ALA A 13 17.94 -0.83 1.00
C ALA A 13 17.63 0.60 0.54
N ASP A 14 18.62 1.49 0.59
CA ASP A 14 18.45 2.92 0.29
C ASP A 14 18.09 3.11 -1.18
N ALA A 15 18.83 2.46 -2.10
CA ALA A 15 18.57 2.56 -3.53
C ALA A 15 17.17 2.04 -3.93
N ALA A 16 16.64 1.04 -3.21
CA ALA A 16 15.28 0.55 -3.45
C ALA A 16 14.21 1.52 -2.91
N LEU A 17 14.44 2.12 -1.73
CA LEU A 17 13.54 3.12 -1.15
C LEU A 17 13.51 4.41 -1.98
N ASP A 18 14.63 4.77 -2.61
CA ASP A 18 14.78 5.95 -3.47
C ASP A 18 14.06 5.86 -4.83
N LEU A 19 13.43 4.71 -5.16
CA LEU A 19 12.61 4.56 -6.37
C LEU A 19 11.35 5.45 -6.38
N GLY A 20 11.05 6.08 -5.24
CA GLY A 20 9.87 6.91 -5.01
C GLY A 20 8.75 6.14 -4.32
N ASP A 21 7.53 6.66 -4.44
CA ASP A 21 6.40 6.31 -3.57
C ASP A 21 5.11 5.99 -4.36
N VAL A 22 4.26 5.15 -3.77
CA VAL A 22 2.90 4.93 -4.26
C VAL A 22 1.98 5.97 -3.63
N GLY A 23 1.29 6.76 -4.44
CA GLY A 23 0.26 7.69 -3.95
C GLY A 23 0.77 8.99 -3.32
N GLY A 24 2.08 9.21 -3.26
CA GLY A 24 2.73 10.45 -2.82
C GLY A 24 3.42 10.32 -1.46
N GLN A 25 4.46 11.14 -1.21
CA GLN A 25 5.27 11.08 0.01
C GLN A 25 4.45 11.33 1.29
N PHE A 26 3.39 12.14 1.21
CA PHE A 26 2.55 12.48 2.35
C PHE A 26 1.93 11.23 3.02
N ILE A 27 1.74 10.12 2.29
CA ILE A 27 1.17 8.89 2.84
C ILE A 27 1.99 8.34 4.03
N TYR A 28 3.30 8.54 4.02
CA TYR A 28 4.18 8.07 5.11
C TYR A 28 4.21 9.02 6.32
N ALA A 29 3.57 10.19 6.25
CA ALA A 29 3.39 11.07 7.42
C ALA A 29 2.42 10.47 8.46
N GLY A 30 1.56 9.55 8.02
CA GLY A 30 0.69 8.77 8.91
C GLY A 30 1.48 7.97 9.95
N MET A 31 0.86 7.70 11.10
CA MET A 31 1.53 7.06 12.23
C MET A 31 2.08 5.66 11.89
N SER A 32 1.34 4.89 11.09
CA SER A 32 1.77 3.55 10.65
C SER A 32 2.87 3.60 9.59
N GLY A 33 2.91 4.66 8.76
CA GLY A 33 3.99 4.91 7.80
C GLY A 33 5.37 4.96 8.48
N LYS A 34 5.43 5.50 9.71
CA LYS A 34 6.65 5.56 10.52
C LYS A 34 7.19 4.17 10.93
N ILE A 35 6.41 3.10 10.79
CA ILE A 35 6.88 1.72 11.01
C ILE A 35 7.81 1.29 9.87
N ILE A 36 7.56 1.79 8.66
CA ILE A 36 8.28 1.44 7.44
C ILE A 36 9.66 2.12 7.44
N THR A 37 10.68 1.35 7.82
CA THR A 37 12.09 1.77 7.78
C THR A 37 12.94 0.61 7.28
N ALA A 38 14.04 0.92 6.59
CA ALA A 38 14.99 -0.08 6.13
C ALA A 38 15.48 -0.98 7.28
N GLU A 39 15.82 -0.40 8.43
CA GLU A 39 16.32 -1.15 9.60
C GLU A 39 15.29 -2.16 10.13
N ARG A 40 14.03 -1.74 10.35
CA ARG A 40 13.00 -2.65 10.86
C ARG A 40 12.64 -3.72 9.84
N PHE A 41 12.52 -3.37 8.57
CA PHE A 41 12.26 -4.35 7.52
C PHE A 41 13.41 -5.34 7.42
N LEU A 42 14.67 -4.90 7.39
CA LEU A 42 15.82 -5.81 7.37
C LEU A 42 15.81 -6.76 8.57
N ARG A 43 15.51 -6.24 9.77
CA ARG A 43 15.49 -7.04 11.01
C ARG A 43 14.35 -8.05 11.08
N HIS A 44 13.14 -7.67 10.68
CA HIS A 44 11.94 -8.48 10.95
C HIS A 44 11.35 -9.13 9.70
N TRP A 45 11.40 -8.45 8.55
CA TRP A 45 10.65 -8.82 7.35
C TRP A 45 11.49 -8.77 6.07
N GLY A 46 12.81 -8.93 6.17
CA GLY A 46 13.73 -8.71 5.04
C GLY A 46 13.47 -9.65 3.86
N ARG A 47 12.96 -10.87 4.13
CA ARG A 47 12.55 -11.84 3.09
C ARG A 47 11.31 -11.42 2.30
N TYR A 48 10.54 -10.46 2.84
CA TYR A 48 9.26 -9.96 2.31
C TYR A 48 9.38 -8.54 1.71
N PHE A 49 10.59 -7.97 1.72
CA PHE A 49 10.96 -6.81 0.92
C PHE A 49 11.66 -7.33 -0.33
N LEU A 50 10.97 -7.29 -1.47
CA LEU A 50 11.51 -7.77 -2.75
C LEU A 50 11.96 -6.59 -3.62
N ILE A 51 13.07 -6.78 -4.32
CA ILE A 51 13.71 -5.76 -5.17
C ILE A 51 13.96 -6.40 -6.54
N ALA A 52 13.40 -5.81 -7.60
CA ALA A 52 13.74 -6.19 -8.96
C ALA A 52 14.93 -5.39 -9.47
N LEU A 53 15.87 -6.09 -10.10
CA LEU A 53 17.12 -5.55 -10.60
C LEU A 53 17.23 -5.71 -12.12
N GLU A 54 17.74 -4.67 -12.78
CA GLU A 54 18.23 -4.69 -14.16
C GLU A 54 19.66 -4.17 -14.17
N ASN A 55 20.63 -5.02 -14.56
CA ASN A 55 22.07 -4.73 -14.46
C ASN A 55 22.50 -4.27 -13.05
N ASP A 56 22.04 -4.98 -12.02
CA ASP A 56 22.27 -4.69 -10.59
C ASP A 56 21.72 -3.35 -10.08
N VAL A 57 20.92 -2.64 -10.89
CA VAL A 57 20.23 -1.41 -10.49
C VAL A 57 18.77 -1.72 -10.13
N PRO A 58 18.27 -1.27 -8.95
CA PRO A 58 16.85 -1.34 -8.61
C PRO A 58 15.97 -0.67 -9.65
N ILE A 59 14.93 -1.37 -10.11
CA ILE A 59 13.92 -0.85 -11.04
C ILE A 59 12.49 -0.97 -10.49
N ALA A 60 12.30 -1.78 -9.46
CA ALA A 60 11.04 -1.92 -8.74
C ALA A 60 11.28 -2.47 -7.33
N ARG A 61 10.38 -2.13 -6.39
CA ARG A 61 10.33 -2.72 -5.06
C ARG A 61 8.91 -3.13 -4.68
N THR A 62 8.82 -4.07 -3.75
CA THR A 62 7.61 -4.33 -2.98
C THR A 62 7.92 -4.45 -1.51
N LEU A 63 7.09 -3.84 -0.68
CA LEU A 63 7.05 -4.10 0.74
C LEU A 63 5.83 -4.95 1.07
N SER A 64 6.05 -5.97 1.88
CA SER A 64 5.00 -6.80 2.42
C SER A 64 5.37 -7.27 3.82
N VAL A 65 4.36 -7.58 4.62
CA VAL A 65 4.53 -8.06 5.98
C VAL A 65 3.72 -9.33 6.17
N PRO A 66 4.29 -10.38 6.80
CA PRO A 66 3.54 -11.55 7.17
C PRO A 66 2.68 -11.24 8.41
N LEU A 67 1.46 -11.75 8.45
CA LEU A 67 0.56 -11.59 9.59
C LEU A 67 -0.35 -12.81 9.75
N ALA A 68 -0.94 -12.96 10.93
CA ALA A 68 -1.98 -13.93 11.22
C ALA A 68 -3.34 -13.37 10.83
N PHE A 69 -3.92 -13.93 9.76
CA PHE A 69 -5.28 -13.66 9.29
C PHE A 69 -5.80 -14.80 8.38
N PRO A 70 -7.02 -15.33 8.61
CA PRO A 70 -7.90 -15.04 9.74
C PRO A 70 -7.36 -15.60 11.07
N ALA A 71 -7.81 -15.02 12.18
CA ALA A 71 -7.55 -15.47 13.55
C ALA A 71 -8.78 -15.19 14.44
N ASP A 72 -8.84 -15.77 15.64
CA ASP A 72 -9.99 -15.63 16.56
C ASP A 72 -10.30 -14.16 16.91
N ASP A 73 -9.26 -13.34 17.10
CA ASP A 73 -9.33 -11.90 17.37
C ASP A 73 -9.36 -11.04 16.10
N ARG A 74 -9.25 -11.66 14.91
CA ARG A 74 -9.20 -11.00 13.60
C ARG A 74 -10.09 -11.76 12.59
N PRO A 75 -11.42 -11.77 12.78
CA PRO A 75 -12.34 -12.54 11.95
C PRO A 75 -12.53 -11.97 10.53
N GLU A 76 -12.24 -10.68 10.34
CA GLU A 76 -12.34 -9.99 9.05
C GLU A 76 -11.14 -9.06 8.81
N LEU A 77 -10.95 -8.62 7.56
CA LEU A 77 -9.91 -7.64 7.23
C LEU A 77 -10.27 -6.25 7.79
N PRO A 78 -9.28 -5.48 8.26
CA PRO A 78 -9.53 -4.25 9.00
C PRO A 78 -10.02 -3.11 8.10
N ASP A 79 -10.88 -2.26 8.65
CA ASP A 79 -11.37 -1.06 7.96
C ASP A 79 -10.27 0.00 7.75
N HIS A 80 -9.22 -0.05 8.58
CA HIS A 80 -8.03 0.78 8.47
C HIS A 80 -6.99 0.25 7.47
N GLY A 81 -7.33 -0.72 6.64
CA GLY A 81 -6.50 -1.12 5.50
C GLY A 81 -5.07 -1.50 5.90
N TRP A 82 -4.09 -1.07 5.13
CA TRP A 82 -2.69 -1.41 5.38
C TRP A 82 -2.14 -0.77 6.66
N ASP A 83 -2.70 0.36 7.12
CA ASP A 83 -2.31 1.04 8.37
C ASP A 83 -2.50 0.11 9.59
N GLU A 84 -3.60 -0.63 9.64
CA GLU A 84 -3.85 -1.59 10.72
C GLU A 84 -3.20 -2.95 10.44
N ALA A 85 -3.08 -3.36 9.18
CA ALA A 85 -2.41 -4.62 8.83
C ALA A 85 -0.93 -4.64 9.24
N ILE A 86 -0.20 -3.53 9.10
CA ILE A 86 1.19 -3.44 9.58
C ILE A 86 1.27 -3.42 11.12
N GLN A 87 0.26 -2.88 11.81
CA GLN A 87 0.17 -2.96 13.27
C GLN A 87 -0.07 -4.40 13.72
N TRP A 88 -0.94 -5.15 13.05
CA TRP A 88 -1.15 -6.58 13.29
C TRP A 88 0.15 -7.38 13.09
N ALA A 89 0.89 -7.12 12.01
CA ALA A 89 2.18 -7.78 11.78
C ALA A 89 3.21 -7.46 12.88
N ALA A 90 3.24 -6.21 13.35
CA ALA A 90 4.10 -5.81 14.46
C ALA A 90 3.71 -6.50 15.78
N GLN A 91 2.42 -6.56 16.10
CA GLN A 91 1.89 -7.30 17.25
C GLN A 91 2.26 -8.78 17.18
N ASP A 92 2.03 -9.42 16.02
CA ASP A 92 2.36 -10.83 15.82
C ASP A 92 3.85 -11.10 16.04
N THR A 93 4.70 -10.17 15.57
CA THR A 93 6.15 -10.24 15.78
C THR A 93 6.52 -10.11 17.27
N MET A 94 5.90 -9.18 18.00
CA MET A 94 6.14 -8.97 19.44
C MET A 94 5.66 -10.15 20.29
N ASP A 95 4.52 -10.73 19.92
CA ASP A 95 3.89 -11.81 20.67
C ASP A 95 4.37 -13.21 20.23
N GLY A 96 5.20 -13.30 19.18
CA GLY A 96 5.68 -14.55 18.61
C GLY A 96 4.57 -15.37 17.93
N ARG A 97 3.50 -14.72 17.45
CA ARG A 97 2.39 -15.37 16.74
C ARG A 97 2.84 -15.78 15.33
N ALA A 98 2.59 -17.03 14.96
CA ALA A 98 2.94 -17.53 13.64
C ALA A 98 2.01 -16.93 12.56
N PRO A 99 2.54 -16.31 11.49
CA PRO A 99 1.74 -15.77 10.40
C PRO A 99 1.26 -16.88 9.44
N ASN A 100 0.13 -16.64 8.78
CA ASN A 100 -0.43 -17.53 7.75
C ASN A 100 -0.78 -16.78 6.44
N ALA A 101 -0.71 -15.45 6.44
CA ALA A 101 -0.99 -14.59 5.30
C ALA A 101 0.17 -13.62 5.04
N LEU A 102 0.39 -13.28 3.77
CA LEU A 102 1.25 -12.17 3.37
C LEU A 102 0.37 -10.97 3.01
N CYS A 103 0.61 -9.83 3.66
CA CYS A 103 -0.04 -8.57 3.31
C CYS A 103 0.92 -7.69 2.51
N ALA A 104 0.59 -7.42 1.25
CA ALA A 104 1.34 -6.46 0.45
C ALA A 104 0.94 -5.03 0.85
N LEU A 105 1.94 -4.20 1.14
CA LEU A 105 1.76 -2.80 1.56
C LEU A 105 1.92 -1.86 0.36
N GLU A 106 2.90 -2.14 -0.51
CA GLU A 106 3.18 -1.30 -1.67
C GLU A 106 3.89 -2.07 -2.79
N VAL A 107 3.73 -1.55 -4.01
CA VAL A 107 4.46 -1.95 -5.21
C VAL A 107 4.90 -0.67 -5.94
N VAL A 108 6.21 -0.38 -5.90
CA VAL A 108 6.78 0.81 -6.54
C VAL A 108 7.56 0.39 -7.77
N ILE A 109 7.32 1.08 -8.89
CA ILE A 109 8.09 0.91 -10.13
C ILE A 109 8.79 2.23 -10.43
N ASP A 110 10.09 2.15 -10.74
CA ASP A 110 10.89 3.28 -11.21
C ASP A 110 10.15 3.99 -12.36
N PRO A 111 9.99 5.33 -12.32
CA PRO A 111 9.26 6.07 -13.36
C PRO A 111 9.70 5.80 -14.80
N LYS A 112 11.00 5.59 -15.04
CA LYS A 112 11.59 5.30 -16.36
C LYS A 112 11.28 3.87 -16.84
N HIS A 113 10.80 3.01 -15.95
CA HIS A 113 10.52 1.59 -16.19
C HIS A 113 9.01 1.26 -16.18
N ARG A 114 8.15 2.28 -16.01
CA ARG A 114 6.69 2.11 -16.06
C ARG A 114 6.22 1.64 -17.45
N GLY A 115 5.07 0.98 -17.49
CA GLY A 115 4.50 0.41 -18.73
C GLY A 115 5.13 -0.92 -19.17
N ARG A 116 6.17 -1.41 -18.47
CA ARG A 116 6.85 -2.69 -18.76
C ARG A 116 6.24 -3.90 -18.04
N HIS A 117 4.99 -3.82 -17.57
CA HIS A 117 4.28 -4.87 -16.81
C HIS A 117 4.95 -5.32 -15.48
N LEU A 118 5.95 -4.56 -14.99
CA LEU A 118 6.71 -4.91 -13.79
C LEU A 118 5.86 -5.09 -12.54
N SER A 119 4.79 -4.31 -12.37
CA SER A 119 3.90 -4.45 -11.22
C SER A 119 3.25 -5.83 -11.12
N ALA A 120 2.90 -6.43 -12.27
CA ALA A 120 2.33 -7.78 -12.29
C ALA A 120 3.39 -8.84 -11.94
N GLU A 121 4.62 -8.67 -12.42
CA GLU A 121 5.74 -9.55 -12.07
C GLU A 121 6.09 -9.47 -10.59
N MET A 122 6.08 -8.27 -10.01
CA MET A 122 6.30 -8.08 -8.57
C MET A 122 5.19 -8.72 -7.72
N LEU A 123 3.92 -8.63 -8.12
CA LEU A 123 2.82 -9.32 -7.43
C LEU A 123 2.95 -10.85 -7.50
N LYS A 124 3.37 -11.40 -8.66
CA LYS A 124 3.68 -12.83 -8.78
C LYS A 124 4.84 -13.24 -7.88
N ALA A 125 5.86 -12.38 -7.75
CA ALA A 125 7.00 -12.63 -6.87
C ALA A 125 6.59 -12.65 -5.39
N LEU A 126 5.71 -11.75 -4.96
CA LEU A 126 5.13 -11.79 -3.61
C LEU A 126 4.34 -13.09 -3.37
N LYS A 127 3.52 -13.52 -4.35
CA LYS A 127 2.81 -14.79 -4.27
C LYS A 127 3.77 -15.97 -4.12
N ALA A 128 4.82 -16.02 -4.94
CA ALA A 128 5.85 -17.06 -4.86
C ALA A 128 6.57 -17.04 -3.49
N ARG A 129 6.90 -15.85 -2.96
CA ARG A 129 7.52 -15.70 -1.65
C ARG A 129 6.61 -16.16 -0.51
N ALA A 130 5.31 -15.86 -0.59
CA ALA A 130 4.32 -16.35 0.35
C ALA A 130 4.31 -17.89 0.38
N GLN A 131 4.22 -18.54 -0.78
CA GLN A 131 4.26 -20.00 -0.89
C GLN A 131 5.58 -20.60 -0.36
N GLU A 132 6.73 -20.02 -0.74
CA GLU A 132 8.06 -20.48 -0.31
C GLU A 132 8.22 -20.41 1.22
N THR A 133 7.58 -19.44 1.87
CA THR A 133 7.65 -19.25 3.32
C THR A 133 6.48 -19.90 4.07
N GLY A 134 5.68 -20.74 3.40
CA GLY A 134 4.59 -21.51 4.00
C GLY A 134 3.31 -20.72 4.29
N LEU A 135 3.19 -19.49 3.77
CA LEU A 135 1.98 -18.67 3.87
C LEU A 135 0.96 -19.11 2.83
N SER A 136 -0.31 -19.15 3.22
CA SER A 136 -1.40 -19.70 2.41
C SER A 136 -2.34 -18.65 1.85
N ARG A 137 -2.01 -17.35 2.00
CA ARG A 137 -2.81 -16.22 1.52
C ARG A 137 -1.92 -15.06 1.09
N LEU A 138 -2.38 -14.32 0.08
CA LEU A 138 -1.82 -13.02 -0.32
C LEU A 138 -2.95 -12.00 -0.38
N ILE A 139 -2.93 -11.05 0.55
CA ILE A 139 -3.92 -9.97 0.66
C ILE A 139 -3.26 -8.62 0.36
N VAL A 140 -4.03 -7.70 -0.21
CA VAL A 140 -3.54 -6.37 -0.59
C VAL A 140 -4.62 -5.33 -0.31
N SER A 141 -4.25 -4.26 0.39
CA SER A 141 -5.08 -3.04 0.48
C SER A 141 -4.77 -2.18 -0.73
N VAL A 142 -5.60 -2.27 -1.76
CA VAL A 142 -5.37 -1.66 -3.06
C VAL A 142 -5.93 -0.25 -3.11
N ARG A 143 -5.05 0.73 -3.27
CA ARG A 143 -5.38 2.13 -3.54
C ARG A 143 -5.77 2.33 -5.01
N PRO A 144 -7.03 2.68 -5.35
CA PRO A 144 -7.43 2.89 -6.74
C PRO A 144 -6.87 4.22 -7.26
N ILE A 145 -5.71 4.16 -7.88
CA ILE A 145 -4.93 5.34 -8.29
C ILE A 145 -5.66 6.24 -9.30
N GLY A 146 -6.56 5.73 -10.14
CA GLY A 146 -7.34 6.57 -11.06
C GLY A 146 -8.40 7.43 -10.38
N LYS A 147 -8.65 7.24 -9.08
CA LYS A 147 -9.59 8.06 -8.33
C LYS A 147 -9.04 9.46 -8.05
N GLU A 148 -7.75 9.69 -8.30
CA GLU A 148 -7.11 11.03 -8.24
C GLU A 148 -7.81 12.06 -9.13
N ASP A 149 -8.43 11.60 -10.23
CA ASP A 149 -9.18 12.44 -11.17
C ASP A 149 -10.58 12.81 -10.66
N GLU A 150 -11.09 12.12 -9.63
CA GLU A 150 -12.43 12.30 -9.06
C GLU A 150 -12.47 12.09 -7.53
N PRO A 151 -11.73 12.89 -6.76
CA PRO A 151 -11.56 12.68 -5.33
C PRO A 151 -12.87 12.76 -4.53
N LYS A 152 -13.87 13.50 -5.03
CA LYS A 152 -15.19 13.65 -4.40
C LYS A 152 -16.15 12.48 -4.65
N THR A 153 -15.89 11.62 -5.63
CA THR A 153 -16.75 10.46 -5.92
C THR A 153 -16.72 9.48 -4.75
N PRO A 154 -17.86 9.06 -4.18
CA PRO A 154 -17.88 8.05 -3.12
C PRO A 154 -17.17 6.77 -3.55
N MET A 155 -16.33 6.19 -2.69
CA MET A 155 -15.55 5.00 -3.04
C MET A 155 -16.44 3.84 -3.52
N ALA A 156 -17.58 3.62 -2.85
CA ALA A 156 -18.53 2.58 -3.22
C ALA A 156 -19.09 2.74 -4.65
N GLU A 157 -19.24 3.97 -5.14
CA GLU A 157 -19.61 4.20 -6.53
C GLU A 157 -18.43 3.93 -7.46
N TYR A 158 -17.25 4.48 -7.13
CA TYR A 158 -16.04 4.39 -7.94
C TYR A 158 -15.63 2.95 -8.24
N VAL A 159 -15.53 2.10 -7.20
CA VAL A 159 -14.98 0.73 -7.33
C VAL A 159 -15.91 -0.21 -8.08
N ASN A 160 -17.20 0.11 -8.18
CA ASN A 160 -18.17 -0.69 -8.91
C ASN A 160 -18.16 -0.41 -10.42
N ARG A 161 -17.44 0.62 -10.88
CA ARG A 161 -17.37 0.95 -12.31
C ARG A 161 -16.57 -0.10 -13.08
N ARG A 162 -17.15 -0.56 -14.19
CA ARG A 162 -16.59 -1.57 -15.09
C ARG A 162 -16.39 -1.01 -16.48
N ARG A 163 -15.39 -1.53 -17.18
CA ARG A 163 -15.21 -1.33 -18.64
C ARG A 163 -16.17 -2.23 -19.41
N ALA A 164 -16.28 -2.00 -20.72
CA ALA A 164 -17.06 -2.85 -21.62
C ALA A 164 -16.59 -4.32 -21.65
N ASP A 165 -15.33 -4.59 -21.31
CA ASP A 165 -14.76 -5.93 -21.18
C ASP A 165 -15.08 -6.62 -19.83
N GLY A 166 -15.86 -5.97 -18.95
CA GLY A 166 -16.26 -6.48 -17.64
C GLY A 166 -15.23 -6.29 -16.52
N LEU A 167 -14.00 -5.87 -16.84
CA LEU A 167 -12.96 -5.62 -15.83
C LEU A 167 -13.17 -4.28 -15.11
N PHE A 168 -12.56 -4.12 -13.94
CA PHE A 168 -12.55 -2.83 -13.21
C PHE A 168 -12.13 -1.67 -14.11
N ALA A 169 -12.81 -0.53 -13.96
CA ALA A 169 -12.47 0.70 -14.67
C ALA A 169 -11.12 1.27 -14.21
N ASP A 170 -10.85 1.24 -12.91
CA ASP A 170 -9.55 1.64 -12.36
C ASP A 170 -8.41 0.74 -12.87
N ARG A 171 -7.30 1.37 -13.23
CA ARG A 171 -6.16 0.70 -13.86
C ARG A 171 -5.42 -0.24 -12.91
N TRP A 172 -5.40 0.07 -11.62
CA TRP A 172 -4.66 -0.70 -10.63
C TRP A 172 -5.49 -1.87 -10.10
N LEU A 173 -6.76 -1.64 -9.76
CA LEU A 173 -7.71 -2.71 -9.44
C LEU A 173 -7.79 -3.75 -10.57
N ARG A 174 -7.81 -3.29 -11.83
CA ARG A 174 -7.81 -4.18 -13.00
C ARG A 174 -6.53 -5.01 -13.12
N THR A 175 -5.39 -4.50 -12.69
CA THR A 175 -4.12 -5.26 -12.69
C THR A 175 -4.21 -6.44 -11.70
N HIS A 176 -4.76 -6.21 -10.51
CA HIS A 176 -5.03 -7.25 -9.53
C HIS A 176 -6.05 -8.28 -10.03
N GLU A 177 -7.17 -7.82 -10.59
CA GLU A 177 -8.22 -8.70 -11.13
C GLU A 177 -7.73 -9.59 -12.27
N ARG A 178 -6.85 -9.08 -13.15
CA ARG A 178 -6.21 -9.88 -14.21
C ARG A 178 -5.29 -10.98 -13.68
N LEU A 179 -4.77 -10.82 -12.45
CA LEU A 179 -4.01 -11.85 -11.75
C LEU A 179 -4.93 -12.81 -10.95
N GLY A 180 -6.25 -12.68 -11.10
CA GLY A 180 -7.26 -13.51 -10.45
C GLY A 180 -7.68 -13.02 -9.07
N ALA A 181 -7.18 -11.86 -8.62
CA ALA A 181 -7.53 -11.34 -7.31
C ALA A 181 -9.01 -10.96 -7.23
N LYS A 182 -9.63 -11.23 -6.09
CA LYS A 182 -11.03 -10.88 -5.81
C LYS A 182 -11.10 -9.75 -4.80
N MET A 183 -11.97 -8.79 -5.05
CA MET A 183 -12.31 -7.77 -4.07
C MET A 183 -13.09 -8.40 -2.90
N ILE A 184 -12.66 -8.11 -1.68
CA ILE A 184 -13.26 -8.60 -0.43
C ILE A 184 -14.22 -7.55 0.13
N LYS A 185 -13.69 -6.36 0.46
CA LYS A 185 -14.46 -5.21 0.99
C LYS A 185 -13.72 -3.90 0.75
N ILE A 186 -14.43 -2.79 0.87
CA ILE A 186 -13.83 -1.46 1.00
C ILE A 186 -13.26 -1.34 2.42
N CYS A 187 -12.05 -0.79 2.56
CA CYS A 187 -11.49 -0.36 3.84
C CYS A 187 -11.52 1.18 3.89
N PRO A 188 -12.51 1.79 4.57
CA PRO A 188 -12.80 3.22 4.46
C PRO A 188 -11.71 4.13 5.06
N PHE A 189 -10.87 3.61 5.94
CA PHE A 189 -9.89 4.37 6.71
C PHE A 189 -8.46 3.92 6.41
N ALA A 190 -8.22 3.40 5.20
CA ALA A 190 -6.99 2.71 4.82
C ALA A 190 -5.72 3.54 4.96
N VAL A 191 -5.84 4.87 4.84
CA VAL A 191 -4.82 5.83 5.25
C VAL A 191 -5.51 6.95 6.02
N THR A 192 -5.06 7.20 7.25
CA THR A 192 -5.52 8.35 8.04
C THR A 192 -4.33 9.22 8.44
N ILE A 193 -4.32 10.47 7.97
CA ILE A 193 -3.25 11.43 8.24
C ILE A 193 -3.87 12.66 8.85
N SER A 194 -3.34 13.08 9.99
CA SER A 194 -3.69 14.32 10.65
C SER A 194 -2.44 15.15 10.89
N GLY A 195 -2.57 16.46 10.73
CA GLY A 195 -1.48 17.40 10.89
C GLY A 195 -2.00 18.84 10.93
N SER A 196 -1.16 19.76 11.38
CA SER A 196 -1.39 21.20 11.33
C SER A 196 -1.37 21.72 9.90
N PHE A 197 -1.77 22.98 9.68
CA PHE A 197 -1.66 23.60 8.35
C PHE A 197 -0.19 23.69 7.90
N ALA A 198 0.73 23.87 8.85
CA ALA A 198 2.16 23.88 8.58
C ALA A 198 2.65 22.51 8.09
N ASP A 199 2.20 21.43 8.74
CA ASP A 199 2.52 20.06 8.35
C ASP A 199 2.02 19.75 6.93
N TRP A 200 0.77 20.10 6.61
CA TRP A 200 0.20 19.86 5.28
C TRP A 200 0.91 20.64 4.16
N ARG A 201 1.36 21.86 4.46
CA ARG A 201 2.20 22.62 3.55
C ARG A 201 3.57 21.96 3.33
N GLU A 202 4.15 21.37 4.38
CA GLU A 202 5.42 20.63 4.27
C GLU A 202 5.25 19.33 3.47
N TRP A 203 4.24 18.52 3.80
CA TRP A 203 4.07 17.18 3.24
C TRP A 203 3.54 17.18 1.80
N ALA A 204 2.64 18.10 1.47
CA ALA A 204 1.91 18.09 0.21
C ALA A 204 1.94 19.43 -0.54
N GLY A 205 2.60 20.46 0.01
CA GLY A 205 2.65 21.79 -0.61
C GLY A 205 1.28 22.47 -0.69
N VAL A 206 0.31 22.03 0.10
CA VAL A 206 -1.07 22.55 0.06
C VAL A 206 -1.28 23.63 1.12
N GLU A 207 -1.92 24.72 0.71
CA GLU A 207 -2.46 25.73 1.62
C GLU A 207 -3.92 25.38 1.91
N LEU A 208 -4.19 24.93 3.15
CA LEU A 208 -5.53 24.54 3.55
C LEU A 208 -6.43 25.75 3.80
N VAL A 209 -7.73 25.59 3.51
CA VAL A 209 -8.81 26.47 3.94
C VAL A 209 -9.83 25.68 4.76
N ASP A 210 -10.73 26.34 5.47
CA ASP A 210 -11.75 25.64 6.27
C ASP A 210 -12.66 24.75 5.40
N GLY A 211 -12.91 23.51 5.84
CA GLY A 211 -13.70 22.52 5.10
C GLY A 211 -12.88 21.61 4.18
N ASP A 212 -13.47 21.22 3.04
CA ASP A 212 -12.89 20.23 2.12
C ASP A 212 -11.82 20.85 1.20
N ASN A 213 -10.62 20.27 1.22
CA ASN A 213 -9.48 20.68 0.39
C ASN A 213 -9.06 19.53 -0.54
N LEU A 214 -8.86 19.85 -1.82
CA LEU A 214 -8.30 18.92 -2.79
C LEU A 214 -6.83 19.26 -3.03
N PHE A 215 -6.01 18.26 -3.28
CA PHE A 215 -4.58 18.43 -3.55
C PHE A 215 -4.08 17.35 -4.53
N PRO A 216 -2.97 17.61 -5.26
CA PRO A 216 -2.41 16.65 -6.19
C PRO A 216 -2.04 15.33 -5.50
N GLY A 217 -2.48 14.21 -6.07
CA GLY A 217 -2.20 12.86 -5.59
C GLY A 217 -3.22 12.32 -4.59
N GLY A 218 -4.00 13.17 -3.91
CA GLY A 218 -5.09 12.73 -3.02
C GLY A 218 -6.28 12.15 -3.77
N ILE A 219 -6.86 11.05 -3.28
CA ILE A 219 -8.09 10.44 -3.84
C ILE A 219 -9.34 10.72 -2.98
N ALA A 220 -9.19 11.53 -1.93
CA ALA A 220 -10.23 12.02 -1.04
C ALA A 220 -9.93 13.49 -0.68
N PRO A 221 -10.90 14.27 -0.17
CA PRO A 221 -10.60 15.60 0.37
C PRO A 221 -9.88 15.51 1.73
N ILE A 222 -9.07 16.52 2.04
CA ILE A 222 -8.64 16.83 3.41
C ILE A 222 -9.75 17.67 4.04
N ILE A 223 -10.26 17.25 5.20
CA ILE A 223 -11.19 18.05 5.99
C ILE A 223 -10.37 18.90 6.97
N ALA A 224 -10.42 20.21 6.82
CA ALA A 224 -9.62 21.14 7.62
C ALA A 224 -10.48 22.05 8.50
N SER A 225 -9.92 22.42 9.65
CA SER A 225 -10.48 23.40 10.58
C SER A 225 -9.46 24.51 10.79
N VAL A 226 -9.77 25.73 10.35
CA VAL A 226 -8.90 26.90 10.57
C VAL A 226 -8.87 27.29 12.05
N GLU A 227 -10.02 27.26 12.72
CA GLU A 227 -10.13 27.59 14.16
C GLU A 227 -9.21 26.71 15.01
N ARG A 228 -9.06 25.43 14.64
CA ARG A 228 -8.32 24.43 15.41
C ARG A 228 -6.94 24.09 14.84
N ASP A 229 -6.55 24.75 13.74
CA ASP A 229 -5.28 24.53 13.02
C ASP A 229 -4.98 23.05 12.74
N TYR A 230 -5.90 22.36 12.04
CA TYR A 230 -5.61 21.02 11.53
C TYR A 230 -6.27 20.71 10.20
N GLY A 231 -5.67 19.79 9.46
CA GLY A 231 -6.28 19.04 8.36
C GLY A 231 -6.26 17.53 8.68
N VAL A 232 -7.35 16.85 8.35
CA VAL A 232 -7.45 15.38 8.43
C VAL A 232 -7.77 14.83 7.05
N TYR A 233 -6.91 13.95 6.57
CA TYR A 233 -7.08 13.17 5.36
C TYR A 233 -7.46 11.74 5.72
N VAL A 234 -8.58 11.28 5.19
CA VAL A 234 -9.05 9.91 5.35
C VAL A 234 -9.28 9.34 3.96
N GLU A 235 -8.43 8.40 3.58
CA GLU A 235 -8.46 7.77 2.27
C GLU A 235 -8.97 6.32 2.36
N PRO A 236 -9.95 5.96 1.51
CA PRO A 236 -10.39 4.58 1.39
C PRO A 236 -9.52 3.78 0.40
N ASN A 237 -9.32 2.50 0.69
CA ASN A 237 -8.80 1.49 -0.25
C ASN A 237 -9.80 0.35 -0.42
N VAL A 238 -9.41 -0.65 -1.20
CA VAL A 238 -10.13 -1.92 -1.36
C VAL A 238 -9.24 -3.09 -0.96
N TRP A 239 -9.71 -3.95 -0.06
CA TRP A 239 -9.06 -5.23 0.17
C TRP A 239 -9.28 -6.17 -0.99
N MET A 240 -8.21 -6.71 -1.54
CA MET A 240 -8.22 -7.76 -2.56
C MET A 240 -7.39 -8.96 -2.10
N GLU A 241 -7.89 -10.17 -2.34
CA GLU A 241 -7.17 -11.42 -2.08
C GLU A 241 -6.80 -12.08 -3.39
N HIS A 242 -5.52 -12.42 -3.55
CA HIS A 242 -5.02 -13.20 -4.68
C HIS A 242 -5.22 -14.69 -4.45
N PRO A 243 -5.52 -15.47 -5.50
CA PRO A 243 -5.51 -16.92 -5.39
C PRO A 243 -4.08 -17.39 -5.12
N MET A 244 -3.91 -18.39 -4.26
CA MET A 244 -2.62 -19.02 -3.97
C MET A 244 -2.32 -20.21 -4.86
#